data_AF-A0A7T4T8U5-F1
#
_entry.id   AF-A0A7T4T8U5-F1
#
_cell.length_a   1.000
_cell.length_b   1.000
_cell.length_c   1.000
_cell.angle_alpha   90.00
_cell.angle_beta   90.00
_cell.angle_gamma   90.00
#
_symmetry.space_group_name_H-M   'P 1'
#
loop_
_entity.id
_entity.type
_entity.pdbx_description
1 polymer ?
#
loop_
_entity_poly.entity_id
_entity_poly.type
_entity_poly.pdbx_seq_one_letter_code
_entity_poly.pdbx_strand_id
1 'polypeptide(L)' 'MERNNRKPPPEMADSLRRLKDARAVLRAVELRARVRRESATDRPGDVLDRLRANQDVRTAAMALIRGESHG' A
#
# COMPACT_ATOMS: atom_id res chain seq x y z
N MET A 1 -8.98 -25.74 -20.29
CA MET A 1 -7.85 -24.79 -20.20
C MET A 1 -7.06 -25.11 -18.95
N GLU A 2 -5.91 -25.78 -19.08
CA GLU A 2 -5.03 -26.05 -17.94
C GLU A 2 -4.44 -24.73 -17.44
N ARG A 3 -4.70 -24.40 -16.16
CA ARG A 3 -3.97 -23.32 -15.49
C ARG A 3 -2.57 -23.84 -15.22
N ASN A 4 -1.61 -23.35 -16.00
CA ASN A 4 -0.19 -23.66 -15.83
C ASN A 4 0.28 -23.03 -14.51
N ASN A 5 0.17 -23.77 -13.40
CA ASN A 5 0.55 -23.35 -12.05
C ASN A 5 2.08 -23.41 -11.81
N ARG A 6 2.89 -23.13 -12.83
CA ARG A 6 4.34 -23.06 -12.65
C ARG A 6 4.67 -21.85 -11.79
N LYS A 7 5.33 -22.10 -10.65
CA LYS A 7 5.87 -21.03 -9.81
C LYS A 7 6.83 -20.18 -10.64
N PRO A 8 6.77 -18.83 -10.55
CA PRO A 8 7.72 -17.98 -11.22
C PRO A 8 9.14 -18.30 -10.74
N PRO A 9 10.16 -18.13 -11.60
CA PRO A 9 11.55 -18.16 -11.19
C PRO A 9 11.79 -17.22 -9.99
N PRO A 10 12.73 -17.52 -9.08
CA PRO A 10 12.95 -16.73 -7.86
C PRO A 10 13.09 -15.21 -8.09
N GLU A 11 13.86 -14.81 -9.11
CA GLU A 11 14.06 -13.40 -9.48
C GLU A 11 12.76 -12.70 -9.93
N MET A 12 11.88 -13.46 -10.60
CA MET A 12 10.57 -12.98 -11.01
C MET A 12 9.61 -12.89 -9.81
N ALA A 13 9.71 -13.80 -8.84
CA ALA A 13 8.93 -13.74 -7.62
C ALA A 13 9.24 -12.49 -6.79
N ASP A 14 10.52 -12.11 -6.69
CA ASP A 14 10.94 -10.87 -6.03
C ASP A 14 10.43 -9.61 -6.75
N SER A 15 10.52 -9.61 -8.09
CA SER A 15 10.02 -8.51 -8.92
C SER A 15 8.50 -8.34 -8.78
N LEU A 16 7.76 -9.46 -8.78
CA LEU A 16 6.31 -9.47 -8.58
C LEU A 16 5.92 -9.03 -7.16
N ARG A 17 6.70 -9.41 -6.12
CA ARG A 17 6.50 -8.93 -4.75
C ARG A 17 6.66 -7.41 -4.70
N ARG A 18 7.76 -6.87 -5.21
CA ARG A 18 7.99 -5.41 -5.26
C ARG A 18 6.88 -4.68 -6.01
N LEU A 19 6.38 -5.24 -7.11
CA LEU A 19 5.27 -4.65 -7.85
C LEU A 19 3.96 -4.63 -7.04
N LYS A 20 3.69 -5.69 -6.28
CA LYS A 20 2.52 -5.76 -5.37
C LYS A 20 2.63 -4.69 -4.28
N ASP A 21 3.79 -4.54 -3.67
CA ASP A 21 4.02 -3.56 -2.61
C ASP A 21 3.93 -2.13 -3.14
N ALA A 22 4.49 -1.86 -4.33
CA ALA A 22 4.35 -0.56 -5.00
C ALA A 22 2.89 -0.23 -5.30
N ARG A 23 2.09 -1.22 -5.71
CA ARG A 23 0.64 -1.04 -5.92
C ARG A 23 -0.10 -0.74 -4.61
N ALA A 24 0.31 -1.34 -3.50
CA ALA A 24 -0.25 -1.05 -2.19
C ALA A 24 0.02 0.40 -1.77
N VAL A 25 1.25 0.90 -2.00
CA VAL A 25 1.61 2.32 -1.78
C VAL A 25 0.74 3.25 -2.60
N LEU A 26 0.57 2.97 -3.90
CA LEU A 26 -0.26 3.81 -4.78
C LEU A 26 -1.70 3.90 -4.27
N ARG A 27 -2.31 2.77 -3.89
CA ARG A 27 -3.68 2.75 -3.32
C ARG A 27 -3.78 3.55 -2.02
N ALA A 28 -2.79 3.44 -1.13
CA ALA A 28 -2.78 4.20 0.11
C ALA A 28 -2.68 5.71 -0.16
N VAL A 29 -1.88 6.11 -1.15
CA VAL A 29 -1.75 7.52 -1.57
C VAL A 29 -3.06 8.06 -2.17
N GLU A 30 -3.73 7.27 -3.02
CA GLU A 30 -5.05 7.61 -3.57
C GLU A 30 -6.09 7.79 -2.47
N LEU A 31 -6.15 6.87 -1.50
CA LEU A 31 -7.04 6.96 -0.35
C LEU A 31 -6.75 8.23 0.48
N ARG A 32 -5.47 8.48 0.79
CA ARG A 32 -5.06 9.70 1.51
C ARG A 32 -5.46 10.97 0.75
N ALA A 33 -5.31 10.99 -0.57
CA ALA A 33 -5.71 12.14 -1.39
C ALA A 33 -7.22 12.38 -1.32
N ARG A 34 -8.02 11.31 -1.30
CA ARG A 34 -9.47 11.36 -1.09
C ARG A 34 -9.84 11.90 0.29
N VAL A 35 -9.29 11.30 1.35
CA VAL A 35 -9.51 11.76 2.74
C VAL A 35 -9.11 13.23 2.90
N ARG A 36 -8.00 13.67 2.29
CA ARG A 36 -7.58 15.08 2.33
C ARG A 36 -8.60 16.04 1.68
N ARG A 37 -9.35 15.59 0.66
CA ARG A 37 -10.39 16.39 0.00
C ARG A 37 -11.71 16.41 0.78
N GLU A 38 -12.05 15.30 1.43
CA GLU A 38 -13.34 15.10 2.08
C GLU A 38 -13.36 15.50 3.56
N SER A 39 -12.20 15.47 4.23
CA SER A 39 -12.08 15.67 5.69
C SER A 39 -11.53 17.06 6.03
N ALA A 40 -12.26 17.79 6.87
CA ALA A 40 -11.86 19.11 7.36
C ALA A 40 -10.73 19.00 8.43
N THR A 41 -10.23 20.14 8.91
CA THR A 41 -9.16 20.18 9.95
C THR A 41 -9.62 20.74 11.29
N ASP A 42 -10.87 21.18 11.36
CA ASP A 42 -11.52 21.75 12.55
C ASP A 42 -12.33 20.70 13.34
N ARG A 43 -12.58 19.52 12.74
CA ARG A 43 -13.27 18.41 13.38
C ARG A 43 -12.28 17.35 13.85
N PRO A 44 -12.29 16.98 15.15
CA PRO A 44 -11.37 15.97 15.68
C PRO A 44 -11.43 14.61 14.95
N GLY A 45 -12.62 14.18 14.51
CA GLY A 45 -12.79 12.95 13.74
C GLY A 45 -12.09 13.00 12.37
N ASP A 46 -12.28 14.09 11.65
CA ASP A 46 -11.65 14.31 10.34
C ASP A 46 -10.11 14.41 10.45
N VAL A 47 -9.61 15.00 11.54
CA VAL A 47 -8.17 15.03 11.84
C VAL A 47 -7.65 13.61 12.08
N LEU A 48 -8.37 12.79 12.84
CA LEU A 48 -8.01 11.39 13.07
C LEU A 48 -7.97 10.59 11.76
N ASP A 49 -8.95 10.75 10.89
CA ASP A 49 -9.00 10.07 9.59
C ASP A 49 -7.80 10.47 8.71
N ARG A 50 -7.43 11.74 8.70
CA ARG A 50 -6.24 12.23 7.97
C ARG A 50 -4.95 11.66 8.55
N LEU A 51 -4.83 11.57 9.87
CA LEU A 51 -3.67 10.96 10.52
C LEU A 51 -3.56 9.47 10.20
N ARG A 52 -4.68 8.75 10.22
CA ARG A 52 -4.75 7.34 9.86
C ARG A 52 -4.33 7.12 8.40
N ALA A 53 -4.86 7.91 7.48
CA ALA A 53 -4.49 7.81 6.06
C ALA A 53 -3.00 8.13 5.81
N ASN A 54 -2.38 9.05 6.57
CA ASN A 54 -0.94 9.26 6.53
C ASN A 54 -0.15 8.04 7.03
N GLN A 55 -0.62 7.43 8.13
CA GLN A 55 0.02 6.25 8.70
C GLN A 55 -0.07 5.03 7.76
N ASP A 56 -1.18 4.87 7.04
CA ASP A 56 -1.35 3.80 6.06
C ASP A 56 -0.35 3.93 4.89
N VAL A 57 -0.16 5.15 4.37
CA VAL A 57 0.88 5.42 3.35
C VAL A 57 2.27 5.09 3.89
N ARG A 58 2.58 5.54 5.11
CA ARG A 58 3.87 5.26 5.75
C ARG A 58 4.11 3.75 5.88
N THR A 59 3.11 3.02 6.34
CA THR A 59 3.21 1.56 6.54
C THR A 59 3.45 0.83 5.22
N ALA A 60 2.67 1.17 4.18
CA ALA A 60 2.85 0.58 2.86
C ALA A 60 4.23 0.92 2.24
N ALA A 61 4.70 2.16 2.41
CA ALA A 61 6.00 2.58 1.90
C ALA A 61 7.15 1.85 2.62
N MET A 62 7.03 1.65 3.94
CA MET A 62 8.02 0.90 4.70
C MET A 62 8.07 -0.57 4.29
N ALA A 63 6.92 -1.19 4.00
CA ALA A 63 6.87 -2.57 3.48
C ALA A 63 7.61 -2.69 2.14
N LEU A 64 7.38 -1.75 1.22
CA LEU A 64 8.09 -1.68 -0.06
C LEU A 64 9.60 -1.48 0.10
N ILE A 65 10.03 -0.57 0.98
CA ILE A 65 11.45 -0.23 1.19
C ILE A 65 12.19 -1.39 1.84
N ARG A 66 11.60 -2.00 2.88
CA ARG A 66 12.25 -3.09 3.62
C ARG A 66 12.13 -4.44 2.91
N GLY A 67 11.24 -4.56 1.93
CA GLY A 67 10.93 -5.82 1.27
C GLY A 67 10.42 -6.86 2.26
N GLU A 68 9.74 -6.42 3.34
CA GLU A 68 9.31 -7.30 4.42
C GLU A 68 8.33 -8.33 3.87
N SER A 69 8.84 -9.56 3.79
CA SER A 69 8.03 -10.76 3.59
C SER A 69 7.11 -10.86 4.80
N HIS A 70 5.81 -10.71 4.60
CA HIS A 70 4.85 -11.27 5.54
C HIS A 70 5.09 -12.79 5.53
N GLY A 71 5.74 -13.27 6.59
CA GLY A 71 5.89 -14.70 6.86
C GLY A 71 4.55 -15.39 7.02
#